data_AF-A0A3P7KLC4-F1
#
_entry.id   AF-A0A3P7KLC4-F1
#
_cell.length_a   1.000
_cell.length_b   1.000
_cell.length_c   1.000
_cell.angle_alpha   90.00
_cell.angle_beta   90.00
_cell.angle_gamma   90.00
#
_symmetry.space_group_name_H-M   'P 1'
#
loop_
_entity.id
_entity.type
_entity.pdbx_description
1 polymer ?
#
loop_
_entity_poly.entity_id
_entity_poly.type
_entity_poly.pdbx_seq_one_letter_code
_entity_poly.pdbx_strand_id
1 'polypeptide(L)'
;ARFFPYLQEDFRISIRKGLSLLRHVRQLDVKPEHEQLSPTRLHNVTAIERMLIQLEETERSFDTFWMKHEKRLTQCLKLRRFEDSFRKVS
;
A
#
# COMPACT_ATOMS: atom_id res chain seq x y z
N ALA A 1 -13.01 13.86 -4.71
CA ALA A 1 -12.32 12.56 -4.68
C ALA A 1 -11.34 12.61 -3.52
N ARG A 2 -11.52 11.80 -2.48
CA ARG A 2 -10.56 11.69 -1.35
C ARG A 2 -9.88 10.32 -1.29
N PHE A 3 -10.08 9.49 -2.32
CA PHE A 3 -9.66 8.09 -2.35
C PHE A 3 -8.14 7.92 -2.23
N PHE A 4 -7.38 8.74 -2.96
CA PHE A 4 -5.92 8.63 -3.01
C PHE A 4 -5.23 8.89 -1.66
N PRO A 5 -5.55 9.96 -0.90
CA PRO A 5 -5.01 10.14 0.45
C PRO A 5 -5.31 8.99 1.42
N TYR A 6 -6.49 8.37 1.34
CA TYR A 6 -6.82 7.22 2.20
C TYR A 6 -6.01 5.98 1.83
N LEU A 7 -5.86 5.72 0.54
CA LEU A 7 -5.07 4.59 0.08
C LEU A 7 -3.58 4.75 0.40
N GLN A 8 -3.02 5.96 0.29
CA GLN A 8 -1.67 6.25 0.76
C GLN A 8 -1.52 5.99 2.26
N GLU A 9 -2.52 6.37 3.06
CA GLU A 9 -2.52 6.08 4.50
C GLU A 9 -2.57 4.57 4.78
N ASP A 10 -3.36 3.81 4.02
CA ASP A 10 -3.44 2.36 4.15
C ASP A 10 -2.10 1.66 3.82
N PHE A 11 -1.39 2.13 2.79
CA PHE A 11 -0.03 1.66 2.49
C PHE A 11 0.91 1.95 3.66
N ARG A 12 0.93 3.19 4.15
CA ARG A 12 1.76 3.61 5.29
C ARG A 12 1.49 2.79 6.56
N ILE A 13 0.21 2.53 6.87
CA ILE A 13 -0.20 1.69 8.01
C ILE A 13 0.28 0.26 7.81
N SER A 14 0.13 -0.29 6.60
CA SER A 14 0.52 -1.66 6.27
C SER A 14 2.03 -1.86 6.36
N ILE A 15 2.83 -0.91 5.87
CA ILE A 15 4.30 -0.89 6.02
C ILE A 15 4.68 -0.88 7.50
N ARG A 16 4.10 0.02 8.30
CA ARG A 16 4.37 0.08 9.76
C ARG A 16 4.05 -1.23 10.47
N LYS A 17 2.93 -1.86 10.12
CA LYS A 17 2.54 -3.17 10.66
C LYS A 17 3.52 -4.26 10.24
N GLY A 18 3.94 -4.28 8.98
CA GLY A 18 4.92 -5.24 8.48
C GLY A 18 6.31 -5.08 9.14
N LEU A 19 6.77 -3.84 9.33
CA LEU A 19 8.01 -3.54 10.07
C LEU A 19 7.92 -3.97 11.54
N SER A 20 6.75 -3.74 12.17
CA SER A 20 6.50 -4.22 13.52
C SER A 20 6.54 -5.74 13.57
N LEU A 21 5.85 -6.43 12.67
CA LEU A 21 5.86 -7.89 12.57
C LEU A 21 7.28 -8.43 12.36
N LEU A 22 8.06 -7.81 11.46
CA LEU A 22 9.45 -8.19 11.20
C LEU A 22 10.30 -8.13 12.48
N ARG A 23 10.15 -7.06 13.28
CA ARG A 23 10.81 -6.93 14.58
C ARG A 23 10.39 -8.03 15.57
N HIS A 24 9.09 -8.35 15.64
CA HIS A 24 8.59 -9.41 16.52
C HIS A 24 9.08 -10.80 16.09
N VAL A 25 9.10 -11.09 14.79
CA VAL A 25 9.58 -12.38 14.26
C VAL A 25 11.08 -12.55 14.45
N ARG A 26 11.84 -11.45 14.44
CA ARG A 26 13.26 -11.43 14.81
C ARG A 26 13.50 -11.62 16.31
N GLN A 27 12.49 -11.41 17.16
CA GLN A 27 12.53 -11.58 18.63
C GLN A 27 13.69 -10.86 19.34
N LEU A 28 14.23 -9.76 18.81
CA LEU A 28 15.43 -9.13 19.35
C LEU A 28 15.41 -7.61 19.15
N ASP A 29 15.87 -6.87 20.17
CA ASP A 29 16.18 -5.43 20.07
C ASP A 29 17.46 -5.17 19.23
N VAL A 30 18.21 -6.23 18.87
CA VAL A 30 19.44 -6.20 18.08
C VAL A 30 19.33 -7.20 16.91
N LYS A 31 19.84 -6.85 15.72
CA LYS A 31 19.77 -7.69 14.52
C LYS A 31 20.53 -9.01 14.71
N PRO A 32 19.88 -10.19 14.63
CA PRO A 32 20.58 -11.47 14.76
C PRO A 32 21.47 -11.77 13.56
N GLU A 33 22.55 -12.51 13.79
CA GLU A 33 23.25 -13.23 12.73
C GLU A 33 22.37 -14.36 12.22
N HIS A 34 22.46 -14.67 10.92
CA HIS A 34 21.62 -15.68 10.25
C HIS A 34 21.64 -17.06 10.95
N GLU A 35 22.74 -17.36 11.64
CA GLU A 35 22.99 -18.62 12.36
C GLU A 35 22.13 -18.79 13.62
N GLN A 36 21.55 -17.70 14.15
CA GLN A 36 20.77 -17.70 15.39
C GLN A 36 19.27 -17.96 15.16
N LEU A 37 18.80 -17.97 13.91
CA LEU A 37 17.40 -18.17 13.55
C LEU A 37 17.15 -19.61 13.15
N SER A 38 16.05 -20.21 13.62
CA SER A 38 15.60 -21.49 13.06
C SER A 38 15.28 -21.34 11.56
N PRO A 39 15.42 -22.39 10.74
CA PRO A 39 15.15 -22.31 9.30
C PRO A 39 13.78 -21.73 8.96
N THR A 40 12.75 -22.09 9.72
CA THR A 40 11.39 -21.53 9.59
C THR A 40 11.35 -20.04 9.90
N ARG A 41 12.04 -19.58 10.95
CA ARG A 41 12.11 -18.16 11.28
C ARG A 41 12.84 -17.38 10.21
N LEU A 42 13.97 -17.90 9.73
CA LEU A 42 14.72 -17.28 8.64
C LEU A 42 13.84 -17.14 7.39
N HIS A 43 13.11 -18.19 7.02
CA HIS A 43 12.15 -18.13 5.92
C HIS A 43 11.11 -17.02 6.11
N ASN A 44 10.52 -16.92 7.31
CA ASN A 44 9.52 -15.91 7.62
C ASN A 44 10.09 -14.48 7.57
N VAL A 45 11.30 -14.27 8.08
CA VAL A 45 12.01 -12.98 7.99
C VAL A 45 12.16 -12.57 6.52
N THR A 46 12.72 -13.46 5.69
CA THR A 46 12.93 -13.17 4.26
C THR A 46 11.61 -12.96 3.52
N ALA A 47 10.56 -13.69 3.88
CA ALA A 47 9.23 -13.50 3.29
C ALA A 47 8.66 -12.11 3.62
N ILE A 48 8.72 -11.70 4.90
CA ILE A 48 8.23 -10.39 5.34
C ILE A 48 9.04 -9.25 4.70
N GLU A 49 10.37 -9.36 4.62
CA GLU A 49 11.21 -8.36 3.96
C GLU A 49 10.85 -8.19 2.48
N ARG A 50 10.65 -9.30 1.76
CA ARG A 50 10.21 -9.25 0.36
C ARG A 50 8.83 -8.61 0.22
N MET A 51 7.89 -8.96 1.09
CA MET A 51 6.55 -8.37 1.07
C MET A 51 6.59 -6.85 1.33
N LEU A 52 7.45 -6.38 2.23
CA LEU A 52 7.64 -4.95 2.49
C LEU A 52 8.17 -4.22 1.24
N ILE A 53 9.17 -4.77 0.57
CA ILE A 53 9.71 -4.20 -0.68
C ILE A 53 8.63 -4.11 -1.75
N GLN A 54 7.87 -5.19 -1.96
CA GLN A 54 6.78 -5.23 -2.93
C GLN A 54 5.69 -4.20 -2.62
N LEU A 55 5.40 -3.99 -1.32
CA LEU A 55 4.41 -3.02 -0.89
C LEU A 55 4.86 -1.58 -1.19
N GLU A 56 6.13 -1.25 -0.91
CA GLU A 56 6.71 0.07 -1.24
C GLU A 56 6.81 0.30 -2.76
N GLU A 57 7.11 -0.73 -3.55
CA GLU A 57 7.07 -0.65 -5.02
C GLU A 57 5.64 -0.42 -5.53
N THR A 58 4.66 -1.11 -4.94
CA THR A 58 3.25 -0.94 -5.30
C THR A 58 2.75 0.46 -4.97
N GLU A 59 3.09 0.99 -3.79
CA GLU A 59 2.77 2.37 -3.39
C GLU A 59 3.34 3.38 -4.41
N ARG A 60 4.63 3.28 -4.75
CA ARG A 60 5.28 4.16 -5.75
C ARG A 60 4.67 4.05 -7.14
N SER A 61 4.33 2.83 -7.56
CA SER A 61 3.64 2.59 -8.83
C SER A 61 2.26 3.24 -8.83
N PHE A 62 1.55 3.17 -7.70
CA PHE A 62 0.24 3.78 -7.54
C PHE A 62 0.28 5.31 -7.54
N ASP A 63 1.29 5.92 -6.91
CA ASP A 63 1.52 7.37 -6.99
C ASP A 63 1.69 7.82 -8.46
N THR A 64 2.51 7.09 -9.20
CA THR A 64 2.76 7.37 -10.63
C THR A 64 1.48 7.20 -11.46
N PHE A 65 0.70 6.15 -11.19
CA PHE A 65 -0.59 5.93 -11.82
C PHE A 65 -1.55 7.09 -11.51
N TRP A 66 -1.70 7.46 -10.24
CA TRP A 66 -2.66 8.48 -9.84
C TRP A 66 -2.37 9.84 -10.47
N MET A 67 -1.10 10.28 -10.45
CA MET A 67 -0.69 11.54 -11.11
C MET A 67 -1.06 11.59 -12.60
N LYS A 68 -1.00 10.44 -13.29
CA LYS A 68 -1.35 10.35 -14.72
C LYS A 68 -2.87 10.30 -14.96
N HIS A 69 -3.63 9.71 -14.04
CA HIS A 69 -5.03 9.33 -14.29
C HIS A 69 -6.08 10.14 -13.51
N GLU A 70 -5.72 10.84 -12.45
CA GLU A 70 -6.66 11.55 -11.56
C GLU A 70 -7.58 12.52 -12.31
N LYS A 71 -7.01 13.33 -13.22
CA LYS A 71 -7.78 14.33 -13.97
C LYS A 71 -8.87 13.68 -14.81
N ARG A 72 -8.53 12.59 -15.52
CA ARG A 72 -9.48 11.84 -16.36
C ARG A 72 -10.57 11.22 -15.49
N LEU A 73 -10.21 10.56 -14.39
CA LEU A 73 -11.17 9.97 -13.46
C LEU A 73 -12.13 11.04 -12.89
N THR A 74 -11.60 12.21 -12.54
CA THR A 74 -12.39 13.34 -12.04
C THR A 74 -13.35 13.88 -13.11
N GLN A 75 -12.90 13.99 -14.36
CA GLN A 75 -13.76 14.41 -15.47
C GLN A 75 -14.87 13.40 -15.76
N CYS A 76 -14.55 12.10 -15.82
CA CYS A 76 -15.54 11.04 -15.99
C CYS A 76 -16.60 11.07 -14.88
N LEU A 77 -16.19 11.30 -13.62
CA LEU A 77 -17.12 11.42 -12.50
C LEU A 77 -18.03 12.65 -12.63
N LYS A 78 -17.48 13.78 -13.06
CA LYS A 78 -18.27 15.02 -13.30
C LYS A 78 -19.27 14.81 -14.43
N LEU A 79 -18.86 14.19 -15.53
CA LEU A 79 -19.74 13.90 -16.67
C LEU A 79 -20.90 12.99 -16.26
N ARG A 80 -20.61 11.88 -15.57
CA ARG A 80 -21.65 10.97 -15.07
C ARG A 80 -22.66 11.71 -14.17
N ARG A 81 -22.18 12.54 -13.25
CA ARG A 81 -23.05 13.36 -12.39
C ARG A 81 -23.93 14.33 -13.17
N PHE A 82 -23.38 14.93 -14.22
CA PHE A 82 -24.14 15.80 -15.11
C PHE A 82 -25.24 15.02 -15.84
N GLU A 83 -24.90 13.88 -16.45
CA GLU A 83 -25.85 13.01 -17.16
C GLU A 83 -26.98 12.51 -16.23
N ASP A 84 -26.62 12.09 -15.02
CA ASP A 84 -27.58 11.67 -13.99
C ASP A 84 -28.50 12.83 -13.57
N SER A 85 -27.95 14.05 -13.45
CA SER A 85 -28.73 15.23 -13.10
C SER A 85 -29.67 15.64 -14.23
N PHE A 86 -29.17 15.62 -15.47
CA PHE A 86 -29.95 15.92 -16.68
C PHE A 86 -31.14 14.98 -16.82
N ARG A 87 -30.92 13.67 -16.66
CA ARG A 87 -32.00 12.65 -16.73
C ARG A 87 -33.08 12.83 -15.66
N LYS A 88 -32.78 13.44 -14.51
CA LYS A 88 -33.77 13.68 -13.45
C LYS A 88 -34.64 14.91 -13.68
N VAL A 89 -34.21 15.81 -14.56
CA VAL A 89 -34.93 17.05 -14.91
C VAL A 89 -35.57 17.00 -16.30
N SER A 90 -35.38 15.89 -17.02
CA SER A 90 -36.11 15.53 -18.25
C SER A 90 -37.20 14.51 -17.93
#